data_AF-A0AAD1NYK3-F1
#
_entry.id   AF-A0AAD1NYK3-F1
#
_cell.length_a   1.000
_cell.length_b   1.000
_cell.length_c   1.000
_cell.angle_alpha   90.00
_cell.angle_beta   90.00
_cell.angle_gamma   90.00
#
_symmetry.space_group_name_H-M   'P 1'
#
loop_
_entity.id
_entity.type
_entity.pdbx_description
1 polymer ?
#
loop_
_entity_poly.entity_id
_entity_poly.type
_entity_poly.pdbx_seq_one_letter_code
_entity_poly.pdbx_strand_id
1 'polypeptide(L)'
;MHALRDRLTVEEVAQLAAQLPMLVRGLYYEGWDPTGKPLKERHKEAFLAHVAEELKTPSGPAVDPEAATRAVFKVLSREISQGELEDILGLLPKELRALWPQG
;
A
#
# COMPACT_ATOMS: atom_id res chain seq x y z
N MET A 1 4.95 -1.40 -0.38
CA MET A 1 3.59 -1.98 -0.60
C MET A 1 2.99 -2.55 0.67
N HIS A 2 3.83 -2.99 1.63
CA HIS A 2 3.40 -3.56 2.90
C HIS A 2 2.49 -2.64 3.72
N ALA A 3 2.76 -1.33 3.76
CA ALA A 3 1.87 -0.36 4.42
C ALA A 3 0.42 -0.34 3.85
N LEU A 4 0.24 -0.58 2.54
CA LEU A 4 -1.10 -0.72 1.95
C LEU A 4 -1.70 -2.08 2.32
N ARG A 5 -0.94 -3.16 2.14
CA ARG A 5 -1.32 -4.55 2.46
C ARG A 5 -1.86 -4.69 3.88
N ASP A 6 -1.20 -4.08 4.85
CA ASP A 6 -1.52 -4.29 6.26
C ASP A 6 -2.82 -3.61 6.69
N ARG A 7 -3.43 -2.84 5.79
CA ARG A 7 -4.74 -2.18 5.96
C ARG A 7 -5.87 -2.91 5.24
N LEU A 8 -5.55 -3.94 4.49
CA LEU A 8 -6.50 -4.76 3.77
C LEU A 8 -6.89 -5.98 4.63
N THR A 9 -8.08 -6.52 4.40
CA THR A 9 -8.46 -7.81 4.98
C THR A 9 -7.63 -8.92 4.33
N VAL A 10 -7.62 -10.12 4.92
CA VAL A 10 -6.90 -11.28 4.34
C VAL A 10 -7.37 -11.58 2.90
N GLU A 11 -8.66 -11.42 2.63
CA GLU A 11 -9.26 -11.63 1.31
C GLU A 11 -8.75 -10.59 0.31
N GLU A 12 -8.82 -9.31 0.67
CA GLU A 12 -8.37 -8.19 -0.17
C GLU A 12 -6.86 -8.22 -0.43
N VAL A 13 -6.07 -8.69 0.55
CA VAL A 13 -4.63 -8.94 0.34
C VAL A 13 -4.42 -9.97 -0.77
N ALA A 14 -5.21 -11.05 -0.79
CA ALA A 14 -5.12 -12.09 -1.80
C ALA A 14 -5.59 -11.63 -3.18
N GLN A 15 -6.65 -10.82 -3.25
CA GLN A 15 -7.17 -10.22 -4.48
C GLN A 15 -6.13 -9.30 -5.13
N LEU A 16 -5.56 -8.36 -4.37
CA LEU A 16 -4.50 -7.49 -4.87
C LEU A 16 -3.30 -8.31 -5.32
N ALA A 17 -2.87 -9.30 -4.54
CA ALA A 17 -1.76 -10.17 -4.91
C ALA A 17 -1.97 -10.90 -6.25
N ALA A 18 -3.21 -11.26 -6.59
CA ALA A 18 -3.53 -11.92 -7.85
C ALA A 18 -3.23 -11.03 -9.07
N GLN A 19 -3.28 -9.70 -8.91
CA GLN A 19 -2.93 -8.73 -9.95
C GLN A 19 -1.41 -8.51 -10.11
N LEU A 20 -0.60 -8.99 -9.16
CA LEU A 20 0.85 -8.71 -9.17
C LEU A 20 1.63 -9.76 -9.96
N PRO A 21 2.68 -9.36 -10.71
CA PRO A 21 3.66 -10.28 -11.26
C PRO A 21 4.32 -11.14 -10.18
N MET A 22 4.71 -12.38 -10.52
CA MET A 22 5.18 -13.39 -9.54
C MET A 22 6.26 -12.88 -8.57
N LEU A 23 7.28 -12.19 -9.08
CA LEU A 23 8.36 -11.67 -8.23
C LEU A 23 7.86 -10.56 -7.29
N VAL A 24 7.06 -9.63 -7.82
CA VAL A 24 6.47 -8.53 -7.02
C VAL A 24 5.51 -9.08 -5.98
N ARG A 25 4.78 -10.16 -6.29
CA ARG A 25 3.92 -10.87 -5.34
C ARG A 25 4.72 -11.47 -4.18
N GLY A 26 5.89 -12.03 -4.45
CA GLY A 26 6.82 -12.50 -3.41
C GLY A 26 7.23 -11.37 -2.46
N LEU A 27 7.68 -10.24 -3.02
CA LEU A 27 8.02 -9.03 -2.25
C LEU A 27 6.82 -8.49 -1.48
N TYR A 28 5.63 -8.52 -2.07
CA TYR A 28 4.39 -8.06 -1.45
C TYR A 28 4.02 -8.87 -0.20
N TYR A 29 4.25 -10.19 -0.21
CA TYR A 29 3.97 -11.05 0.94
C TYR A 29 5.10 -11.13 1.97
N GLU A 30 6.27 -10.60 1.66
CA GLU A 30 7.42 -10.62 2.57
C GLU A 30 7.06 -10.02 3.94
N GLY A 31 7.37 -10.77 5.01
CA GLY A 31 7.11 -10.35 6.39
C GLY A 31 5.64 -10.18 6.76
N TRP A 32 4.69 -10.69 5.96
CA TRP A 32 3.27 -10.52 6.27
C TRP A 32 2.81 -11.41 7.43
N ASP A 33 2.36 -10.77 8.52
CA ASP A 33 1.59 -11.40 9.59
C ASP A 33 0.08 -11.12 9.40
N PRO A 34 -0.77 -12.11 9.08
CA PRO A 34 -2.20 -11.86 8.90
C PRO A 34 -2.96 -11.62 10.22
N THR A 35 -2.35 -11.87 11.39
CA THR A 35 -3.02 -11.69 12.68
C THR A 35 -3.17 -10.21 13.02
N GLY A 36 -4.31 -9.83 13.63
CA GLY A 36 -4.56 -8.44 14.06
C GLY A 36 -4.85 -7.42 12.95
N LYS A 37 -5.00 -7.85 11.69
CA LYS A 37 -5.32 -6.99 10.53
C LYS A 37 -6.83 -6.93 10.26
N PRO A 38 -7.33 -5.84 9.65
CA PRO A 38 -6.60 -4.70 9.09
C PRO A 38 -6.21 -3.62 10.11
N LEU A 39 -5.10 -2.93 9.85
CA LEU A 39 -4.73 -1.68 10.51
C LEU A 39 -5.73 -0.56 10.14
N LYS A 40 -6.14 0.24 11.12
CA LYS A 40 -7.23 1.21 11.00
C LYS A 40 -6.77 2.68 11.03
N GLU A 41 -5.52 3.00 10.70
CA GLU A 41 -5.12 4.42 10.68
C GLU A 41 -5.99 5.21 9.69
N ARG A 42 -6.37 6.43 10.03
CA ARG A 42 -7.20 7.27 9.15
C ARG A 42 -6.42 8.42 8.53
N HIS A 43 -5.27 8.73 9.11
CA HIS A 43 -4.50 9.93 8.80
C HIS A 43 -3.33 9.61 7.88
N LYS A 44 -3.08 10.52 6.95
CA LYS A 44 -1.98 10.43 5.99
C LYS A 44 -0.63 10.28 6.70
N GLU A 45 -0.41 11.03 7.76
CA GLU A 45 0.87 11.08 8.47
C GLU A 45 1.19 9.72 9.11
N ALA A 46 0.19 9.06 9.69
CA ALA A 46 0.36 7.75 10.29
C ALA A 46 0.68 6.69 9.23
N PHE A 47 -0.01 6.73 8.07
CA PHE A 47 0.30 5.86 6.95
C PHE A 47 1.74 6.08 6.43
N LEU A 48 2.13 7.35 6.22
CA LEU A 48 3.47 7.68 5.74
C LEU A 48 4.56 7.35 6.75
N ALA A 49 4.26 7.35 8.06
CA ALA A 49 5.18 6.87 9.08
C ALA A 49 5.48 5.38 8.88
N HIS A 50 4.48 4.52 8.63
CA HIS A 50 4.70 3.11 8.32
C HIS A 50 5.56 2.91 7.06
N VAL A 51 5.32 3.72 6.02
CA VAL A 51 6.17 3.71 4.81
C VAL A 51 7.61 4.12 5.15
N ALA A 52 7.77 5.16 5.97
CA ALA A 52 9.09 5.66 6.36
C ALA A 52 9.89 4.62 7.16
N GLU A 53 9.24 3.82 8.01
CA GLU A 53 9.86 2.74 8.77
C GLU A 53 10.57 1.73 7.87
N GLU A 54 9.92 1.33 6.77
CA GLU A 54 10.49 0.38 5.79
C GLU A 54 11.56 1.01 4.89
N LEU A 55 11.56 2.34 4.75
CA LEU A 55 12.55 3.08 3.97
C LEU A 55 13.77 3.53 4.78
N LYS A 56 13.87 3.15 6.05
CA LYS A 56 14.97 3.57 6.93
C LYS A 56 16.32 3.09 6.41
N THR A 57 17.26 4.03 6.38
CA THR A 57 18.69 3.76 6.24
C THR A 57 19.46 4.39 7.40
N PRO A 58 20.74 4.06 7.61
CA PRO A 58 21.56 4.69 8.66
C PRO A 58 21.64 6.22 8.60
N SER A 59 21.35 6.84 7.45
CA SER A 59 21.41 8.29 7.24
C SER A 59 20.05 8.96 7.06
N GLY A 60 18.95 8.28 7.41
CA GLY A 60 17.58 8.74 7.20
C GLY A 60 16.83 7.92 6.13
N PRO A 61 15.63 8.35 5.71
CA PRO A 61 14.86 7.63 4.69
C PRO A 61 15.61 7.60 3.34
N ALA A 62 15.64 6.45 2.67
CA ALA A 62 16.24 6.31 1.35
C ALA A 62 15.57 7.21 0.29
N VAL A 63 14.27 7.43 0.45
CA VAL A 63 13.40 8.23 -0.43
C VAL A 63 12.38 8.96 0.44
N ASP A 64 11.90 10.12 -0.01
CA ASP A 64 10.75 10.78 0.61
C ASP A 64 9.53 9.84 0.65
N PRO A 65 8.94 9.56 1.84
CA PRO A 65 7.85 8.59 1.97
C PRO A 65 6.60 8.94 1.14
N GLU A 66 6.24 10.23 1.03
CA GLU A 66 5.07 10.64 0.24
C GLU A 66 5.34 10.45 -1.26
N ALA A 67 6.48 10.89 -1.76
CA ALA A 67 6.89 10.69 -3.15
C ALA A 67 6.96 9.20 -3.53
N ALA A 68 7.55 8.36 -2.68
CA ALA A 68 7.62 6.92 -2.88
C ALA A 68 6.22 6.29 -2.95
N THR A 69 5.34 6.66 -2.02
CA THR A 69 3.95 6.18 -2.00
C THR A 69 3.20 6.56 -3.28
N ARG A 70 3.26 7.83 -3.67
CA ARG A 70 2.57 8.33 -4.88
C ARG A 70 3.09 7.66 -6.14
N ALA A 71 4.40 7.43 -6.24
CA ALA A 71 5.00 6.73 -7.37
C ALA A 71 4.49 5.28 -7.46
N VAL A 72 4.48 4.54 -6.35
CA VAL A 72 3.97 3.16 -6.32
C VAL A 72 2.48 3.11 -6.63
N PHE A 73 1.65 3.97 -6.03
CA PHE A 73 0.20 4.01 -6.28
C PHE A 73 -0.12 4.37 -7.72
N LYS A 74 0.65 5.28 -8.33
CA LYS A 74 0.53 5.60 -9.76
C LYS A 74 0.81 4.39 -10.65
N VAL A 75 1.82 3.60 -10.32
CA VAL A 75 2.11 2.35 -11.05
C VAL A 75 0.98 1.35 -10.83
N LEU A 76 0.60 1.08 -9.58
CA LEU A 76 -0.50 0.15 -9.26
C LEU A 76 -1.78 0.51 -10.03
N SER A 77 -2.19 1.77 -10.05
CA SER A 77 -3.40 2.22 -10.75
C SER A 77 -3.41 1.97 -12.27
N ARG A 78 -2.25 1.65 -12.85
CA ARG A 78 -2.10 1.33 -14.28
C ARG A 78 -1.99 -0.17 -14.53
N GLU A 79 -1.42 -0.91 -13.59
CA GLU A 79 -1.08 -2.32 -13.75
C GLU A 79 -2.17 -3.27 -13.23
N ILE A 80 -3.00 -2.82 -12.28
CA ILE A 80 -4.13 -3.62 -11.77
C ILE A 80 -5.42 -3.34 -12.55
N SER A 81 -6.35 -4.29 -12.52
CA SER A 81 -7.66 -4.09 -13.15
C SER A 81 -8.43 -2.90 -12.55
N GLN A 82 -9.32 -2.29 -13.35
CA GLN A 82 -10.14 -1.17 -12.89
C GLN A 82 -11.01 -1.54 -11.68
N GLY A 83 -11.61 -2.73 -11.67
CA GLY A 83 -12.45 -3.19 -10.55
C GLY A 83 -11.65 -3.28 -9.25
N GLU A 84 -10.48 -3.92 -9.28
CA GLU A 84 -9.60 -4.00 -8.12
C GLU A 84 -9.17 -2.62 -7.61
N LEU A 85 -8.87 -1.68 -8.52
CA LEU A 85 -8.54 -0.31 -8.15
C LEU A 85 -9.70 0.38 -7.42
N GLU A 86 -10.92 0.24 -7.94
CA GLU A 86 -12.12 0.80 -7.33
C GLU A 86 -12.40 0.19 -5.95
N ASP A 87 -12.24 -1.13 -5.82
CA ASP A 87 -12.40 -1.86 -4.55
C ASP A 87 -11.39 -1.36 -3.50
N ILE A 88 -10.10 -1.29 -3.85
CA ILE A 88 -9.06 -0.76 -2.95
C ILE A 88 -9.35 0.69 -2.54
N LEU A 89 -9.70 1.55 -3.49
CA LEU A 89 -10.04 2.94 -3.18
C LEU A 89 -11.26 3.02 -2.26
N GLY A 90 -12.25 2.14 -2.44
CA GLY A 90 -13.43 2.03 -1.58
C GLY A 90 -13.12 1.70 -0.12
N LEU A 91 -12.03 0.97 0.13
CA LEU A 91 -11.57 0.60 1.47
C LEU A 91 -10.75 1.70 2.16
N LEU A 92 -10.24 2.68 1.41
CA LEU A 92 -9.32 3.69 1.93
C LEU A 92 -10.02 4.96 2.45
N PRO A 93 -9.58 5.49 3.61
CA PRO A 93 -9.96 6.83 4.07
C PRO A 93 -9.62 7.91 3.02
N LYS A 94 -10.38 9.03 3.05
CA LYS A 94 -10.22 10.14 2.10
C LYS A 94 -8.78 10.65 1.99
N GLU A 95 -8.08 10.79 3.11
CA GLU A 95 -6.68 11.28 3.10
C GLU A 95 -5.72 10.34 2.38
N LEU A 96 -5.96 9.03 2.43
CA LEU A 96 -5.12 8.04 1.76
C LEU A 96 -5.49 7.91 0.27
N ARG A 97 -6.78 8.08 -0.07
CA ARG A 97 -7.20 8.19 -1.48
C ARG A 97 -6.51 9.35 -2.20
N ALA A 98 -6.28 10.47 -1.51
CA ALA A 98 -5.57 11.61 -2.07
C ALA A 98 -4.09 11.35 -2.44
N LEU A 99 -3.53 10.19 -2.05
CA LEU A 99 -2.21 9.72 -2.48
C LEU A 99 -2.25 9.02 -3.85
N TRP A 100 -3.43 8.61 -4.31
CA TRP A 100 -3.66 8.00 -5.62
C TRP A 100 -3.89 9.07 -6.68
N PRO A 101 -3.63 8.77 -7.97
CA PRO A 101 -3.89 9.73 -9.04
C PRO A 101 -5.38 10.04 -9.25
N GLN A 102 -6.30 9.19 -8.77
CA GLN A 102 -7.76 9.37 -8.89
C GLN A 102 -8.37 10.30 -7.83
N GLY A 103 -7.67 10.55 -6.71
CA GLY A 103 -8.09 11.48 -5.65
C GLY A 103 -8.83 10.86 -4.46
#